data_AF-A0A369GD91-F1
#
_entry.id   AF-A0A369GD91-F1
#
_cell.length_a   1.000
_cell.length_b   1.000
_cell.length_c   1.000
_cell.angle_alpha   90.00
_cell.angle_beta   90.00
_cell.angle_gamma   90.00
#
_symmetry.space_group_name_H-M   'P 1'
#
loop_
_entity.id
_entity.type
_entity.pdbx_description
1 polymer ?
#
loop_
_entity_poly.entity_id
_entity_poly.type
_entity_poly.pdbx_seq_one_letter_code
_entity_poly.pdbx_strand_id
1 'polypeptide(L)'
;YGSLASTLTTISLEYNDFKAVSDVASLTSLVALRNLHLKGNSISSMVVAGAAVPTFPPSLQYLDVSYNSIRDWSFVDALAIRFPGLSGLRIAHNPVYDLGDADAKAPSAEESHMLTIGRLAGLKTLNFTQIGSEDRKNAEIFYLSRLAKQLAAVPESAEPGIITLHPRYAELCSIHGEPDVVRRSGVNPSFLEARLITVHIHNHRNQSRKTARIPKAFDIYSVKSIAGKLFRISPLRLRLIWETDEWDPVADFADTGDSSDEEEETLAASAADAHRLHDGGPPSESHRGRWVKREVELRDSPKQLGYCVDGMDVRIRIEPT
;
A
#
# COMPACT_ATOMS: atom_id res chain seq x y z
N TYR A 1 50.07 30.13 -4.86
CA TYR A 1 48.77 29.45 -5.09
C TYR A 1 47.99 29.15 -3.79
N GLY A 2 48.18 29.90 -2.70
CA GLY A 2 47.51 29.63 -1.42
C GLY A 2 46.08 30.21 -1.24
N SER A 3 45.42 30.67 -2.30
CA SER A 3 44.14 31.40 -2.18
C SER A 3 42.89 30.51 -2.27
N LEU A 4 42.94 29.38 -2.98
CA LEU A 4 41.73 28.61 -3.28
C LEU A 4 41.06 28.02 -2.04
N ALA A 5 41.83 27.64 -1.02
CA ALA A 5 41.28 27.11 0.23
C ALA A 5 40.35 28.10 0.94
N SER A 6 40.59 29.41 0.77
CA SER A 6 39.82 30.48 1.42
C SER A 6 38.92 31.27 0.47
N THR A 7 38.94 31.01 -0.84
CA THR A 7 38.13 31.77 -1.82
C THR A 7 37.15 30.92 -2.61
N LEU A 8 37.38 29.60 -2.71
CA LEU A 8 36.56 28.74 -3.54
C LEU A 8 35.24 28.44 -2.84
N THR A 9 34.14 28.85 -3.46
CA THR A 9 32.78 28.78 -2.88
C THR A 9 31.90 27.70 -3.50
N THR A 10 32.18 27.25 -4.72
CA THR A 10 31.38 26.24 -5.43
C THR A 10 32.30 25.25 -6.14
N ILE A 11 32.04 23.97 -5.94
CA ILE A 11 32.68 22.88 -6.67
C ILE A 11 31.61 22.04 -7.36
N SER A 12 31.82 21.80 -8.65
CA SER A 12 31.08 20.80 -9.41
C SER A 12 31.98 19.62 -9.76
N LEU A 13 31.57 18.44 -9.31
CA LEU A 13 32.17 17.14 -9.53
C LEU A 13 31.11 16.16 -10.02
N GLU A 14 30.15 16.67 -10.79
CA GLU A 14 29.06 15.89 -11.36
C GLU A 14 29.57 14.89 -12.41
N TYR A 15 28.88 13.76 -12.53
CA TYR A 15 29.15 12.75 -13.56
C TYR A 15 30.57 12.18 -13.54
N ASN A 16 31.05 11.83 -12.34
CA ASN A 16 32.28 11.07 -12.12
C ASN A 16 31.97 9.69 -11.48
N ASP A 17 32.98 9.01 -10.96
CA ASP A 17 32.87 7.67 -10.38
C ASP A 17 33.10 7.62 -8.86
N PHE A 18 32.81 8.72 -8.13
CA PHE A 18 32.94 8.72 -6.68
C PHE A 18 31.96 7.73 -6.04
N LYS A 19 32.43 6.89 -5.12
CA LYS A 19 31.69 5.81 -4.46
C LYS A 19 31.36 6.11 -2.99
N ALA A 20 32.14 6.99 -2.39
CA ALA A 20 31.91 7.45 -1.03
C ALA A 20 32.20 8.94 -0.86
N VAL A 21 31.62 9.54 0.17
CA VAL A 21 31.92 10.94 0.55
C VAL A 21 33.39 11.12 0.91
N SER A 22 34.07 10.09 1.44
CA SER A 22 35.51 10.10 1.69
C SER A 22 36.38 10.27 0.45
N ASP A 23 35.87 9.96 -0.75
CA ASP A 23 36.64 10.13 -1.99
C ASP A 23 36.92 11.61 -2.30
N VAL A 24 36.09 12.50 -1.74
CA VAL A 24 36.24 13.95 -1.83
C VAL A 24 36.68 14.57 -0.49
N ALA A 25 37.32 13.80 0.39
CA ALA A 25 37.78 14.27 1.70
C ALA A 25 38.79 15.42 1.62
N SER A 26 39.54 15.55 0.52
CA SER A 26 40.46 16.67 0.29
C SER A 26 39.75 18.03 0.27
N LEU A 27 38.44 18.06 0.00
CA LEU A 27 37.65 19.27 -0.04
C LEU A 27 37.33 19.83 1.36
N THR A 28 37.57 19.07 2.42
CA THR A 28 37.29 19.50 3.80
C THR A 28 38.12 20.70 4.25
N SER A 29 39.29 20.96 3.62
CA SER A 29 40.13 22.12 3.90
C SER A 29 39.64 23.42 3.25
N LEU A 30 38.60 23.37 2.40
CA LEU A 30 38.08 24.53 1.68
C LEU A 30 37.08 25.31 2.54
N VAL A 31 37.58 26.12 3.46
CA VAL A 31 36.78 26.82 4.50
C VAL A 31 35.78 27.84 3.97
N ALA A 32 35.89 28.22 2.69
CA ALA A 32 34.93 29.12 2.03
C ALA A 32 33.91 28.37 1.16
N LEU A 33 34.01 27.05 1.03
CA LEU A 33 33.13 26.22 0.19
C LEU A 33 31.71 26.29 0.71
N ARG A 34 30.77 26.63 -0.16
CA ARG A 34 29.33 26.77 0.13
C ARG A 34 28.48 25.73 -0.60
N ASN A 35 28.84 25.43 -1.85
CA ASN A 35 28.06 24.54 -2.71
C ASN A 35 28.95 23.40 -3.22
N LEU A 36 28.48 22.17 -3.04
CA LEU A 36 29.13 20.98 -3.56
C LEU A 36 28.16 20.17 -4.40
N HIS A 37 28.48 20.01 -5.68
CA HIS A 37 27.69 19.23 -6.63
C HIS A 37 28.37 17.90 -6.92
N LEU A 38 27.73 16.80 -6.54
CA LEU A 38 28.16 15.41 -6.70
C LEU A 38 27.11 14.59 -7.47
N LYS A 39 26.25 15.26 -8.24
CA LYS A 39 25.20 14.62 -9.03
C LYS A 39 25.77 13.58 -9.99
N GLY A 40 25.09 12.45 -10.16
CA GLY A 40 25.44 11.49 -11.21
C GLY A 40 26.73 10.72 -10.94
N ASN A 41 27.06 10.50 -9.67
CA ASN A 41 28.17 9.64 -9.25
C ASN A 41 27.65 8.27 -8.80
N SER A 42 28.49 7.47 -8.13
CA SER A 42 28.14 6.16 -7.57
C SER A 42 28.15 6.16 -6.03
N ILE A 43 27.91 7.31 -5.39
CA ILE A 43 28.04 7.45 -3.94
C ILE A 43 26.98 6.60 -3.25
N SER A 44 27.41 5.67 -2.41
CA SER A 44 26.52 4.81 -1.62
C SER A 44 26.83 4.85 -0.12
N SER A 45 27.95 5.44 0.28
CA SER A 45 28.43 5.43 1.67
C SER A 45 29.18 6.70 2.05
N MET A 46 29.32 6.95 3.35
CA MET A 46 30.10 8.10 3.84
C MET A 46 31.61 7.87 3.73
N VAL A 47 32.05 6.61 3.79
CA VAL A 47 33.46 6.27 3.92
C VAL A 47 33.78 4.97 3.20
N VAL A 48 34.90 4.94 2.47
CA VAL A 48 35.49 3.70 1.97
C VAL A 48 36.15 2.95 3.13
N ALA A 49 36.14 1.61 3.08
CA ALA A 49 36.79 0.78 4.09
C ALA A 49 38.24 1.25 4.38
N GLY A 50 38.54 1.54 5.64
CA GLY A 50 39.87 1.96 6.10
C GLY A 50 40.17 3.46 6.02
N ALA A 51 39.24 4.30 5.54
CA ALA A 51 39.41 5.76 5.55
C ALA A 51 38.79 6.41 6.79
N ALA A 52 39.27 7.61 7.14
CA ALA A 52 38.61 8.45 8.14
C ALA A 52 37.34 9.08 7.56
N VAL A 53 36.29 9.22 8.38
CA VAL A 53 35.04 9.85 7.93
C VAL A 53 35.24 11.37 7.84
N PRO A 54 35.12 12.00 6.66
CA PRO A 54 35.34 13.43 6.51
C PRO A 54 34.23 14.23 7.20
N THR A 55 34.58 15.38 7.76
CA THR A 55 33.61 16.40 8.20
C THR A 55 33.90 17.69 7.45
N PHE A 56 32.91 18.18 6.72
CA PHE A 56 33.01 19.35 5.88
C PHE A 56 32.85 20.64 6.69
N PRO A 57 33.40 21.77 6.20
CA PRO A 57 33.32 23.03 6.93
C PRO A 57 31.87 23.51 7.06
N PRO A 58 31.51 24.20 8.16
CA PRO A 58 30.16 24.78 8.34
C PRO A 58 29.78 25.82 7.28
N SER A 59 30.74 26.29 6.47
CA SER A 59 30.47 27.15 5.32
C SER A 59 29.68 26.43 4.23
N LEU A 60 29.76 25.10 4.16
CA LEU A 60 29.09 24.29 3.15
C LEU A 60 27.60 24.19 3.51
N GLN A 61 26.79 24.89 2.72
CA GLN A 61 25.36 25.07 2.95
C GLN A 61 24.51 24.27 1.97
N TYR A 62 25.05 23.90 0.81
CA TYR A 62 24.33 23.19 -0.24
C TYR A 62 25.09 21.96 -0.73
N LEU A 63 24.38 20.83 -0.78
CA LEU A 63 24.89 19.56 -1.29
C LEU A 63 23.93 18.97 -2.34
N ASP A 64 24.45 18.65 -3.52
CA ASP A 64 23.73 17.84 -4.51
C ASP A 64 24.36 16.45 -4.62
N VAL A 65 23.64 15.43 -4.14
CA VAL A 65 23.95 14.00 -4.28
C VAL A 65 22.84 13.28 -5.04
N SER A 66 22.09 13.99 -5.89
CA SER A 66 21.07 13.36 -6.75
C SER A 66 21.71 12.40 -7.75
N TYR A 67 20.94 11.40 -8.22
CA TYR A 67 21.45 10.39 -9.16
C TYR A 67 22.70 9.67 -8.64
N ASN A 68 22.61 9.13 -7.43
CA ASN A 68 23.68 8.34 -6.81
C ASN A 68 23.13 6.96 -6.39
N SER A 69 23.88 6.23 -5.55
CA SER A 69 23.57 4.87 -5.12
C SER A 69 23.24 4.78 -3.62
N ILE A 70 22.72 5.85 -3.02
CA ILE A 70 22.37 5.92 -1.59
C ILE A 70 21.16 5.01 -1.34
N ARG A 71 21.33 3.99 -0.51
CA ARG A 71 20.30 2.99 -0.18
C ARG A 71 19.76 3.15 1.23
N ASP A 72 20.61 3.51 2.18
CA ASP A 72 20.26 3.47 3.59
C ASP A 72 20.03 4.86 4.19
N TRP A 73 19.01 4.98 5.04
CA TRP A 73 18.73 6.22 5.77
C TRP A 73 19.86 6.63 6.73
N SER A 74 20.72 5.69 7.15
CA SER A 74 21.92 5.99 7.94
C SER A 74 22.89 6.94 7.23
N PHE A 75 22.94 6.90 5.88
CA PHE A 75 23.67 7.88 5.09
C PHE A 75 23.06 9.27 5.29
N VAL A 76 21.74 9.39 5.21
CA VAL A 76 21.02 10.65 5.40
C VAL A 76 21.24 11.18 6.81
N ASP A 77 21.10 10.33 7.83
CA ASP A 77 21.32 10.72 9.23
C ASP A 77 22.76 11.22 9.46
N ALA A 78 23.75 10.59 8.82
CA ALA A 78 25.13 11.03 8.91
C ALA A 78 25.38 12.42 8.29
N LEU A 79 24.54 12.89 7.35
CA LEU A 79 24.69 14.23 6.76
C LEU A 79 24.62 15.34 7.81
N ALA A 80 23.76 15.19 8.83
CA ALA A 80 23.61 16.18 9.90
C ALA A 80 24.93 16.43 10.65
N ILE A 81 25.76 15.39 10.81
CA ILE A 81 27.02 15.47 11.55
C ILE A 81 28.19 15.79 10.61
N ARG A 82 28.18 15.25 9.39
CA ARG A 82 29.29 15.42 8.42
C ARG A 82 29.24 16.73 7.65
N PHE A 83 28.07 17.35 7.55
CA PHE A 83 27.85 18.64 6.91
C PHE A 83 27.11 19.57 7.89
N PRO A 84 27.78 20.08 8.93
CA PRO A 84 27.12 20.82 10.02
C PRO A 84 26.46 22.13 9.58
N GLY A 85 26.84 22.68 8.42
CA GLY A 85 26.24 23.88 7.83
C GLY A 85 25.10 23.62 6.84
N LEU A 86 24.75 22.35 6.59
CA LEU A 86 23.86 21.95 5.51
C LEU A 86 22.45 22.53 5.71
N SER A 87 22.01 23.31 4.73
CA SER A 87 20.68 23.92 4.69
C SER A 87 19.95 23.64 3.38
N GLY A 88 20.63 23.22 2.32
CA GLY A 88 20.03 22.80 1.07
C GLY A 88 20.54 21.44 0.62
N LEU A 89 19.63 20.53 0.30
CA LEU A 89 19.95 19.18 -0.13
C LEU A 89 19.22 18.80 -1.41
N ARG A 90 19.93 18.18 -2.33
CA ARG A 90 19.35 17.38 -3.41
C ARG A 90 19.80 15.94 -3.27
N ILE A 91 18.84 15.04 -3.20
CA ILE A 91 19.06 13.59 -3.00
C ILE A 91 18.10 12.75 -3.86
N ALA A 92 17.24 13.38 -4.65
CA ALA A 92 16.35 12.69 -5.58
C ALA A 92 17.10 11.70 -6.49
N HIS A 93 16.39 10.68 -6.98
CA HIS A 93 16.96 9.60 -7.80
C HIS A 93 18.06 8.82 -7.08
N ASN A 94 17.78 8.41 -5.85
CA ASN A 94 18.58 7.47 -5.08
C ASN A 94 17.67 6.33 -4.57
N PRO A 95 18.15 5.08 -4.51
CA PRO A 95 17.36 3.94 -4.05
C PRO A 95 16.71 4.10 -2.67
N VAL A 96 17.26 4.92 -1.77
CA VAL A 96 16.68 5.23 -0.46
C VAL A 96 15.25 5.79 -0.54
N TYR A 97 14.85 6.36 -1.69
CA TYR A 97 13.49 6.84 -1.95
C TYR A 97 12.56 5.77 -2.53
N ASP A 98 13.12 4.67 -3.05
CA ASP A 98 12.36 3.57 -3.67
C ASP A 98 12.09 2.42 -2.68
N LEU A 99 12.83 2.37 -1.57
CA LEU A 99 12.70 1.33 -0.55
C LEU A 99 11.44 1.53 0.32
N GLY A 100 10.37 0.83 -0.05
CA GLY A 100 9.19 0.63 0.80
C GLY A 100 9.44 -0.47 1.81
N ASP A 101 8.59 -0.59 2.83
CA ASP A 101 8.61 -1.81 3.66
C ASP A 101 8.42 -3.03 2.75
N ALA A 102 9.05 -4.15 3.09
CA ALA A 102 8.98 -5.39 2.32
C ALA A 102 7.55 -5.90 2.05
N ASP A 103 6.54 -5.37 2.76
CA ASP A 103 5.11 -5.68 2.63
C ASP A 103 4.24 -4.46 2.20
N ALA A 104 4.82 -3.29 1.95
CA ALA A 104 4.09 -2.08 1.57
C ALA A 104 4.49 -1.60 0.17
N LYS A 105 3.56 -0.92 -0.52
CA LYS A 105 3.86 -0.16 -1.75
C LYS A 105 5.11 0.69 -1.52
N ALA A 106 5.93 0.86 -2.57
CA ALA A 106 7.05 1.79 -2.55
C ALA A 106 6.60 3.14 -1.95
N PRO A 107 7.43 3.78 -1.11
CA PRO A 107 7.03 5.01 -0.45
C PRO A 107 6.69 6.02 -1.54
N SER A 108 5.63 6.79 -1.34
CA SER A 108 5.39 7.88 -2.30
C SER A 108 6.58 8.85 -2.26
N ALA A 109 6.83 9.55 -3.36
CA ALA A 109 7.86 10.59 -3.40
C ALA A 109 7.66 11.63 -2.28
N GLU A 110 6.42 11.84 -1.85
CA GLU A 110 6.03 12.71 -0.74
C GLU A 110 6.40 12.14 0.63
N GLU A 111 6.23 10.83 0.86
CA GLU A 111 6.66 10.18 2.10
C GLU A 111 8.18 10.24 2.27
N SER A 112 8.94 9.92 1.21
CA SER A 112 10.41 10.03 1.22
C SER A 112 10.88 11.47 1.44
N HIS A 113 10.14 12.46 0.92
CA HIS A 113 10.37 13.87 1.17
C HIS A 113 10.20 14.21 2.66
N MET A 114 9.06 13.85 3.25
CA MET A 114 8.77 14.06 4.67
C MET A 114 9.78 13.35 5.59
N LEU A 115 10.16 12.11 5.27
CA LEU A 115 11.16 11.37 6.05
C LEU A 115 12.52 12.07 6.05
N THR A 116 12.95 12.60 4.91
CA THR A 116 14.22 13.33 4.81
C THR A 116 14.19 14.62 5.64
N ILE A 117 13.07 15.36 5.60
CA ILE A 117 12.87 16.55 6.45
C ILE A 117 12.91 16.16 7.92
N GLY A 118 12.13 15.15 8.34
CA GLY A 118 12.08 14.70 9.74
C GLY A 118 13.45 14.28 10.29
N ARG A 119 14.32 13.70 9.44
CA ARG A 119 15.68 13.28 9.83
C ARG A 119 16.70 14.43 9.91
N LEU A 120 16.50 15.53 9.16
CA LEU A 120 17.49 16.60 9.03
C LEU A 120 16.95 17.97 9.46
N ALA A 121 17.11 18.29 10.75
CA ALA A 121 16.60 19.51 11.39
C ALA A 121 16.98 20.82 10.66
N GLY A 122 18.24 20.90 10.20
CA GLY A 122 18.83 22.13 9.66
C GLY A 122 18.42 22.49 8.23
N LEU A 123 17.72 21.59 7.52
CA LEU A 123 17.35 21.86 6.12
C LEU A 123 16.34 23.01 5.98
N LYS A 124 16.56 23.82 4.95
CA LYS A 124 15.67 24.89 4.49
C LYS A 124 15.17 24.61 3.08
N THR A 125 15.95 23.88 2.28
CA THR A 125 15.54 23.41 0.96
C THR A 125 15.84 21.92 0.75
N LEU A 126 14.89 21.21 0.13
CA LEU A 126 15.04 19.81 -0.23
C LEU A 126 14.49 19.58 -1.65
N ASN A 127 15.32 19.05 -2.56
CA ASN A 127 14.95 18.73 -3.95
C ASN A 127 14.23 19.90 -4.68
N PHE A 128 14.73 21.12 -4.51
CA PHE A 128 14.16 22.40 -5.01
C PHE A 128 12.91 22.93 -4.28
N THR A 129 12.40 22.24 -3.27
CA THR A 129 11.28 22.71 -2.45
C THR A 129 11.81 23.47 -1.23
N GLN A 130 11.20 24.61 -0.91
CA GLN A 130 11.44 25.33 0.35
C GLN A 130 10.67 24.65 1.48
N ILE A 131 11.28 24.56 2.67
CA ILE A 131 10.66 23.92 3.84
C ILE A 131 10.13 25.03 4.76
N GLY A 132 8.81 25.17 4.83
CA GLY A 132 8.14 26.04 5.79
C GLY A 132 8.13 25.46 7.21
N SER A 133 7.72 26.27 8.20
CA SER A 133 7.56 25.81 9.58
C SER A 133 6.48 24.74 9.72
N GLU A 134 5.38 24.88 9.00
CA GLU A 134 4.30 23.89 9.00
C GLU A 134 4.73 22.59 8.30
N ASP A 135 5.43 22.68 7.17
CA ASP A 135 5.98 21.50 6.47
C ASP A 135 6.94 20.73 7.38
N ARG A 136 7.81 21.45 8.09
CA ARG A 136 8.75 20.90 9.07
C ARG A 136 8.01 20.14 10.17
N LYS A 137 7.03 20.78 10.80
CA LYS A 137 6.22 20.18 11.87
C LYS A 137 5.50 18.93 11.39
N ASN A 138 4.85 19.00 10.22
CA ASN A 138 4.13 17.87 9.63
C ASN A 138 5.07 16.69 9.32
N ALA A 139 6.23 16.97 8.74
CA ALA A 139 7.24 15.96 8.43
C ALA A 139 7.82 15.29 9.68
N GLU A 140 8.04 16.04 10.76
CA GLU A 140 8.54 15.51 12.03
C GLU A 140 7.50 14.62 12.73
N ILE A 141 6.23 15.03 12.77
CA ILE A 141 5.12 14.20 13.27
C ILE A 141 4.96 12.93 12.43
N PHE A 142 5.03 13.06 11.11
CA PHE A 142 4.99 11.92 10.19
C PHE A 142 6.13 10.94 10.44
N TYR A 143 7.36 11.45 10.62
CA TYR A 143 8.53 10.65 10.93
C TYR A 143 8.38 9.89 12.25
N LEU A 144 7.91 10.54 13.32
CA LEU A 144 7.61 9.88 14.60
C LEU A 144 6.54 8.80 14.44
N SER A 145 5.49 9.07 13.67
CA SER A 145 4.42 8.11 13.39
C SER A 145 4.93 6.88 12.63
N ARG A 146 5.89 7.07 11.71
CA ARG A 146 6.54 5.98 10.98
C ARG A 146 7.43 5.13 11.89
N LEU A 147 8.18 5.77 12.78
CA LEU A 147 9.01 5.08 13.77
C LEU A 147 8.13 4.28 14.75
N ALA A 148 7.02 4.83 15.22
CA ALA A 148 6.07 4.11 16.07
C ALA A 148 5.52 2.84 15.41
N LYS A 149 5.28 2.87 14.09
CA LYS A 149 4.93 1.66 13.32
C LYS A 149 6.06 0.62 13.31
N GLN A 150 7.33 1.05 13.21
CA GLN A 150 8.49 0.15 13.26
C GLN A 150 8.66 -0.45 14.66
N LEU A 151 8.50 0.35 15.71
CA LEU A 151 8.51 -0.11 17.11
C LEU A 151 7.37 -1.10 17.36
N ALA A 152 6.18 -0.82 16.81
CA ALA A 152 5.03 -1.70 16.96
C ALA A 152 5.19 -3.06 16.24
N ALA A 153 6.12 -3.16 15.29
CA ALA A 153 6.42 -4.39 14.54
C ALA A 153 7.45 -5.29 15.23
N VAL A 154 8.11 -4.81 16.30
CA VAL A 154 9.12 -5.57 17.04
C VAL A 154 8.71 -5.77 18.50
N PRO A 155 9.24 -6.78 19.20
CA PRO A 155 9.06 -6.89 20.65
C PRO A 155 9.68 -5.70 21.39
N GLU A 156 9.11 -5.34 22.54
CA GLU A 156 9.61 -4.23 23.40
C GLU A 156 11.10 -4.34 23.71
N SER A 157 11.61 -5.56 23.89
CA SER A 157 13.03 -5.81 24.15
C SER A 157 13.96 -5.38 23.00
N ALA A 158 13.45 -5.25 21.77
CA ALA A 158 14.21 -4.87 20.58
C ALA A 158 14.12 -3.37 20.25
N GLU A 159 13.27 -2.62 20.95
CA GLU A 159 13.06 -1.18 20.69
C GLU A 159 14.31 -0.32 20.84
N PRO A 160 15.18 -0.53 21.86
CA PRO A 160 16.42 0.25 21.95
C PRO A 160 17.28 0.14 20.70
N GLY A 161 17.31 -1.05 20.07
CA GLY A 161 18.05 -1.27 18.82
C GLY A 161 17.50 -0.41 17.68
N ILE A 162 16.17 -0.32 17.53
CA ILE A 162 15.54 0.55 16.53
C ILE A 162 15.80 2.02 16.87
N ILE A 163 15.56 2.45 18.10
CA ILE A 163 15.71 3.86 18.52
C ILE A 163 17.12 4.38 18.23
N THR A 164 18.17 3.57 18.40
CA THR A 164 19.56 3.98 18.10
C THR A 164 19.80 4.32 16.62
N LEU A 165 18.97 3.81 15.70
CA LEU A 165 19.02 4.14 14.26
C LEU A 165 18.35 5.48 13.93
N HIS A 166 17.77 6.16 14.92
CA HIS A 166 17.02 7.40 14.75
C HIS A 166 17.58 8.49 15.68
N PRO A 167 18.70 9.16 15.31
CA PRO A 167 19.42 10.07 16.20
C PRO A 167 18.59 11.24 16.75
N ARG A 168 17.56 11.67 15.99
CA ARG A 168 16.65 12.75 16.39
C ARG A 168 15.47 12.31 17.25
N TYR A 169 15.34 11.02 17.59
CA TYR A 169 14.14 10.52 18.29
C TYR A 169 13.88 11.25 19.61
N ALA A 170 14.90 11.33 20.47
CA ALA A 170 14.77 11.97 21.78
C ALA A 170 14.43 13.47 21.67
N GLU A 171 15.09 14.17 20.74
CA GLU A 171 14.83 15.59 20.44
C GLU A 171 13.37 15.78 20.00
N LEU A 172 12.90 14.97 19.05
CA LEU A 172 11.55 15.09 18.50
C LEU A 172 10.47 14.72 19.53
N CYS A 173 10.72 13.75 20.41
CA CYS A 173 9.80 13.43 21.51
C CYS A 173 9.69 14.62 22.49
N SER A 174 10.78 15.36 22.73
CA SER A 174 10.73 16.56 23.57
C SER A 174 9.91 17.70 22.94
N ILE A 175 9.80 17.75 21.61
CA ILE A 175 9.09 18.81 20.89
C ILE A 175 7.61 18.44 20.69
N HIS A 176 7.34 17.21 20.25
CA HIS A 176 6.01 16.77 19.78
C HIS A 176 5.32 15.77 20.71
N GLY A 177 6.03 15.25 21.73
CA GLY A 177 5.58 14.16 22.59
C GLY A 177 6.01 12.79 22.09
N GLU A 178 5.94 11.78 22.97
CA GLU A 178 6.19 10.39 22.59
C GLU A 178 5.06 9.87 21.69
N PRO A 179 5.38 9.17 20.59
CA PRO A 179 4.34 8.64 19.71
C PRO A 179 3.67 7.42 20.34
N ASP A 180 2.35 7.28 20.12
CA ASP A 180 1.59 6.14 20.63
C ASP A 180 1.94 4.84 19.87
N VAL A 181 2.65 3.93 20.54
CA VAL A 181 3.07 2.63 19.98
C VAL A 181 1.99 1.60 20.23
N VAL A 182 0.97 1.58 19.36
CA VAL A 182 -0.10 0.59 19.44
C VAL A 182 0.37 -0.75 18.88
N ARG A 183 0.89 -1.62 19.75
CA ARG A 183 1.25 -2.99 19.39
C ARG A 183 -0.02 -3.81 19.18
N ARG A 184 -0.25 -4.25 17.95
CA ARG A 184 -1.30 -5.24 17.68
C ARG A 184 -0.80 -6.59 18.18
N SER A 185 -1.29 -7.00 19.35
CA SER A 185 -1.03 -8.31 19.93
C SER A 185 -1.57 -9.40 19.00
N GLY A 186 -0.68 -9.94 18.17
CA GLY A 186 -1.00 -10.99 17.21
C GLY A 186 -1.82 -10.49 16.02
N VAL A 187 -1.55 -11.06 14.85
CA VAL A 187 -2.55 -11.12 13.79
C VAL A 187 -3.72 -11.89 14.38
N ASN A 188 -4.75 -11.18 14.83
CA ASN A 188 -5.95 -11.81 15.34
C ASN A 188 -6.49 -12.69 14.18
N PRO A 189 -6.57 -14.02 14.33
CA PRO A 189 -7.05 -14.90 13.26
C PRO A 189 -8.42 -14.45 12.77
N SER A 190 -9.24 -13.86 13.65
CA SER A 190 -10.53 -13.25 13.30
C SER A 190 -10.43 -12.15 12.23
N PHE A 191 -9.31 -11.45 12.07
CA PHE A 191 -9.15 -10.40 11.04
C PHE A 191 -8.83 -10.96 9.64
N LEU A 192 -8.15 -12.12 9.57
CA LEU A 192 -8.03 -12.88 8.32
C LEU A 192 -9.33 -13.65 8.06
N GLU A 193 -9.87 -14.32 9.07
CA GLU A 193 -11.12 -15.09 8.98
C GLU A 193 -12.33 -14.22 8.63
N ALA A 194 -12.44 -12.99 9.15
CA ALA A 194 -13.51 -12.04 8.80
C ALA A 194 -13.38 -11.44 7.38
N ARG A 195 -12.23 -11.64 6.72
CA ARG A 195 -11.98 -11.20 5.33
C ARG A 195 -12.00 -12.35 4.34
N LEU A 196 -12.15 -13.59 4.81
CA LEU A 196 -12.32 -14.77 3.97
C LEU A 196 -13.81 -15.05 3.81
N ILE A 197 -14.24 -15.24 2.56
CA ILE A 197 -15.55 -15.82 2.24
C ILE A 197 -15.36 -17.32 2.07
N THR A 198 -16.26 -18.12 2.64
CA THR A 198 -16.38 -19.54 2.36
C THR A 198 -17.08 -19.72 1.02
N VAL A 199 -16.36 -20.23 0.04
CA VAL A 199 -16.86 -20.44 -1.32
C VAL A 199 -17.04 -21.94 -1.54
N HIS A 200 -18.29 -22.36 -1.70
CA HIS A 200 -18.66 -23.71 -2.09
C HIS A 200 -18.71 -23.80 -3.61
N ILE A 201 -17.69 -24.41 -4.19
CA ILE A 201 -17.56 -24.57 -5.63
C ILE A 201 -18.08 -25.96 -6.02
N HIS A 202 -18.95 -26.05 -7.02
CA HIS A 202 -19.35 -27.34 -7.56
C HIS A 202 -19.38 -27.35 -9.08
N ASN A 203 -19.08 -28.51 -9.66
CA ASN A 203 -19.05 -28.68 -11.11
C ASN A 203 -20.40 -29.17 -11.61
N HIS A 204 -20.97 -28.44 -12.58
CA HIS A 204 -22.28 -28.75 -13.16
C HIS A 204 -22.36 -30.16 -13.79
N ARG A 205 -21.25 -30.67 -14.36
CA ARG A 205 -21.25 -31.95 -15.12
C ARG A 205 -21.16 -33.20 -14.25
N ASN A 206 -20.43 -33.15 -13.14
CA ASN A 206 -20.12 -34.34 -12.34
C ASN A 206 -20.49 -34.19 -10.86
N GLN A 207 -21.16 -33.10 -10.48
CA GLN A 207 -21.60 -32.78 -9.12
C GLN A 207 -20.49 -32.82 -8.05
N SER A 208 -19.20 -32.82 -8.46
CA SER A 208 -18.10 -32.75 -7.51
C SER A 208 -18.12 -31.39 -6.80
N ARG A 209 -18.00 -31.40 -5.47
CA ARG A 209 -18.06 -30.21 -4.63
C ARG A 209 -16.75 -30.03 -3.87
N LYS A 210 -16.22 -28.81 -3.87
CA LYS A 210 -15.03 -28.41 -3.14
C LYS A 210 -15.29 -27.09 -2.45
N THR A 211 -14.75 -26.93 -1.24
CA THR A 211 -14.89 -25.69 -0.47
C THR A 211 -13.53 -25.02 -0.37
N ALA A 212 -13.49 -23.71 -0.58
CA ALA A 212 -12.29 -22.89 -0.40
C ALA A 212 -12.62 -21.64 0.41
N ARG A 213 -11.68 -21.22 1.26
CA ARG A 213 -11.75 -19.91 1.91
C ARG A 213 -10.97 -18.92 1.06
N ILE A 214 -11.65 -17.94 0.47
CA ILE A 214 -11.06 -17.01 -0.49
C ILE A 214 -11.15 -15.58 0.08
N PRO A 215 -10.04 -14.81 0.07
CA PRO A 215 -10.07 -13.42 0.52
C PRO A 215 -11.01 -12.56 -0.34
N LYS A 216 -11.82 -11.72 0.30
CA LYS A 216 -12.73 -10.76 -0.38
C LYS A 216 -12.02 -9.87 -1.40
N ALA A 217 -10.75 -9.55 -1.14
CA ALA A 217 -9.95 -8.66 -1.96
C ALA A 217 -9.41 -9.31 -3.25
N PHE A 218 -9.56 -10.63 -3.42
CA PHE A 218 -9.11 -11.31 -4.64
C PHE A 218 -9.98 -10.92 -5.83
N ASP A 219 -9.35 -10.72 -6.98
CA ASP A 219 -10.07 -10.47 -8.23
C ASP A 219 -10.66 -11.77 -8.84
N ILE A 220 -11.56 -11.62 -9.81
CA ILE A 220 -12.23 -12.77 -10.45
C ILE A 220 -11.23 -13.67 -11.18
N TYR A 221 -10.11 -13.14 -11.70
CA TYR A 221 -9.03 -13.96 -12.29
C TYR A 221 -8.42 -14.92 -11.26
N SER A 222 -8.15 -14.44 -10.05
CA SER A 222 -7.61 -15.22 -8.96
C SER A 222 -8.60 -16.28 -8.48
N VAL A 223 -9.89 -15.94 -8.38
CA VAL A 223 -10.96 -16.90 -8.04
C VAL A 223 -11.06 -18.01 -9.10
N LYS A 224 -10.98 -17.65 -10.38
CA LYS A 224 -11.01 -18.59 -11.51
C LYS A 224 -9.78 -19.50 -11.53
N SER A 225 -8.62 -18.97 -11.17
CA SER A 225 -7.38 -19.74 -11.01
C SER A 225 -7.49 -20.77 -9.87
N ILE A 226 -8.08 -20.38 -8.73
CA ILE A 226 -8.35 -21.28 -7.60
C ILE A 226 -9.31 -22.39 -8.02
N ALA A 227 -10.43 -22.04 -8.67
CA ALA A 227 -11.39 -23.02 -9.18
C ALA A 227 -10.73 -23.99 -10.19
N GLY A 228 -9.93 -23.47 -11.11
CA GLY A 228 -9.18 -24.29 -12.07
C GLY A 228 -8.24 -25.29 -11.42
N LYS A 229 -7.48 -24.86 -10.41
CA LYS A 229 -6.60 -25.76 -9.63
C LYS A 229 -7.39 -26.82 -8.86
N LEU A 230 -8.49 -26.43 -8.23
CA LEU A 230 -9.32 -27.35 -7.44
C LEU A 230 -9.94 -28.45 -8.32
N PHE A 231 -10.42 -28.11 -9.51
CA PHE A 231 -11.09 -29.06 -10.39
C PHE A 231 -10.20 -29.63 -11.49
N ARG A 232 -8.91 -29.25 -11.53
CA ARG A 232 -7.94 -29.62 -12.57
C ARG A 232 -8.42 -29.26 -13.98
N ILE A 233 -9.07 -28.11 -14.11
CA ILE A 233 -9.56 -27.55 -15.38
C ILE A 233 -8.78 -26.26 -15.64
N SER A 234 -8.43 -26.00 -16.91
CA SER A 234 -7.78 -24.74 -17.27
C SER A 234 -8.67 -23.55 -16.88
N PRO A 235 -8.17 -22.53 -16.15
CA PRO A 235 -8.95 -21.36 -15.77
C PRO A 235 -9.57 -20.62 -16.96
N LEU A 236 -8.94 -20.68 -18.14
CA LEU A 236 -9.47 -20.06 -19.37
C LEU A 236 -10.70 -20.78 -19.92
N ARG A 237 -10.92 -22.04 -19.54
CA ARG A 237 -12.06 -22.87 -19.96
C ARG A 237 -13.13 -23.01 -18.88
N LEU A 238 -13.22 -22.03 -17.98
CA LEU A 238 -14.20 -22.03 -16.90
C LEU A 238 -15.10 -20.82 -17.01
N ARG A 239 -16.39 -21.00 -16.73
CA ARG A 239 -17.31 -19.94 -16.34
C ARG A 239 -17.66 -20.13 -14.88
N LEU A 240 -17.74 -19.03 -14.15
CA LEU A 240 -18.10 -18.99 -12.74
C LEU A 240 -19.50 -18.38 -12.63
N ILE A 241 -20.43 -19.12 -12.06
CA ILE A 241 -21.80 -18.68 -11.85
C ILE A 241 -22.05 -18.65 -10.35
N TRP A 242 -22.29 -17.47 -9.80
CA TRP A 242 -22.71 -17.33 -8.42
C TRP A 242 -24.21 -17.62 -8.31
N GLU A 243 -24.57 -18.60 -7.48
CA GLU A 243 -25.95 -18.92 -7.15
C GLU A 243 -26.33 -18.11 -5.90
N THR A 244 -27.16 -17.09 -6.08
CA THR A 244 -27.61 -16.23 -4.97
C THR A 244 -28.72 -16.94 -4.20
N ASP A 245 -28.96 -16.60 -2.94
CA ASP A 245 -30.10 -17.16 -2.18
C ASP A 245 -31.43 -16.41 -2.44
N GLU A 246 -31.49 -15.58 -3.50
CA GLU A 246 -32.69 -14.87 -3.95
C GLU A 246 -33.46 -15.67 -5.01
N TRP A 247 -34.79 -15.57 -5.01
CA TRP A 247 -35.68 -16.23 -5.96
C TRP A 247 -36.39 -15.19 -6.82
N ASP A 248 -36.30 -15.33 -8.15
CA ASP A 248 -37.02 -14.50 -9.10
C ASP A 248 -38.30 -15.21 -9.57
N PRO A 249 -39.44 -14.50 -9.70
CA PRO A 249 -40.66 -15.08 -10.24
C PRO A 249 -40.48 -15.36 -11.74
N VAL A 250 -40.91 -16.54 -12.18
CA VAL A 250 -40.94 -16.90 -13.60
C VAL A 250 -42.07 -16.10 -14.25
N ALA A 251 -41.74 -15.33 -15.29
CA ALA A 251 -42.76 -14.66 -16.10
C ALA A 251 -43.60 -15.74 -16.82
N ASP A 252 -44.80 -16.00 -16.31
CA ASP A 252 -45.81 -16.77 -17.04
C ASP A 252 -46.16 -15.96 -18.29
N PHE A 253 -45.61 -16.36 -19.45
CA PHE A 253 -46.19 -15.99 -20.73
C PHE A 253 -47.50 -16.77 -20.86
N ALA A 254 -48.56 -16.30 -20.20
CA ALA A 254 -49.89 -16.78 -20.47
C ALA A 254 -50.26 -16.30 -21.88
N ASP A 255 -50.29 -17.27 -22.79
CA ASP A 255 -50.94 -17.21 -24.10
C ASP A 255 -52.22 -16.38 -24.02
N THR A 256 -52.28 -15.29 -24.77
CA THR A 256 -53.52 -14.62 -25.14
C THR A 256 -54.36 -15.59 -25.96
N GLY A 257 -55.19 -16.36 -25.27
CA GLY A 257 -56.18 -17.29 -25.81
C GLY A 257 -57.58 -16.91 -25.34
N ASP A 258 -58.25 -16.13 -26.18
CA ASP A 258 -59.67 -15.96 -26.48
C ASP A 258 -60.81 -16.56 -25.60
N SER A 259 -61.95 -15.86 -25.59
CA SER A 259 -63.32 -16.25 -25.20
C SER A 259 -63.69 -16.27 -23.71
N SER A 260 -64.87 -15.89 -23.21
CA SER A 260 -66.09 -15.19 -23.68
C SER A 260 -66.96 -14.93 -22.42
N ASP A 261 -67.63 -13.78 -22.42
CA ASP A 261 -68.91 -13.41 -21.79
C ASP A 261 -69.14 -13.30 -20.26
N GLU A 262 -69.48 -12.06 -19.91
CA GLU A 262 -70.62 -11.54 -19.11
C GLU A 262 -70.70 -11.70 -17.58
N GLU A 263 -70.98 -10.53 -16.97
CA GLU A 263 -71.60 -10.26 -15.66
C GLU A 263 -70.76 -10.61 -14.41
N GLU A 264 -70.77 -9.91 -13.28
CA GLU A 264 -71.28 -8.64 -12.78
C GLU A 264 -70.59 -8.50 -11.39
N GLU A 265 -70.19 -7.27 -11.05
CA GLU A 265 -70.10 -6.73 -9.68
C GLU A 265 -69.61 -7.63 -8.51
N THR A 266 -68.41 -7.38 -8.00
CA THR A 266 -68.21 -6.95 -6.60
C THR A 266 -66.74 -6.64 -6.34
N LEU A 267 -66.50 -5.39 -5.92
CA LEU A 267 -65.25 -4.94 -5.34
C LEU A 267 -64.97 -5.64 -4.01
N ALA A 268 -63.68 -5.86 -3.76
CA ALA A 268 -63.03 -6.19 -2.48
C ALA A 268 -62.84 -7.68 -2.15
N ALA A 269 -61.75 -8.27 -2.65
CA ALA A 269 -60.73 -8.96 -1.83
C ALA A 269 -59.62 -9.60 -2.69
N SER A 270 -58.58 -8.86 -3.09
CA SER A 270 -57.31 -9.49 -3.52
C SER A 270 -56.09 -8.55 -3.56
N ALA A 271 -56.10 -7.42 -2.85
CA ALA A 271 -54.93 -6.55 -2.73
C ALA A 271 -54.14 -6.81 -1.42
N ALA A 272 -54.11 -8.05 -0.93
CA ALA A 272 -53.45 -8.39 0.34
C ALA A 272 -52.28 -9.37 0.22
N ASP A 273 -51.92 -9.85 -0.98
CA ASP A 273 -50.87 -10.87 -1.12
C ASP A 273 -49.66 -10.47 -1.97
N ALA A 274 -49.55 -9.19 -2.32
CA ALA A 274 -48.36 -8.64 -3.00
C ALA A 274 -47.32 -8.05 -2.03
N HIS A 275 -47.55 -8.08 -0.72
CA HIS A 275 -46.71 -7.37 0.26
C HIS A 275 -46.18 -8.20 1.44
N ARG A 276 -46.29 -9.52 1.38
CA ARG A 276 -45.56 -10.40 2.30
C ARG A 276 -44.83 -11.45 1.51
N LEU A 277 -43.54 -11.21 1.27
CA LEU A 277 -42.45 -12.19 1.23
C LEU A 277 -41.16 -11.42 0.92
N HIS A 278 -40.76 -10.56 1.87
CA HIS A 278 -39.38 -10.04 1.96
C HIS A 278 -38.55 -10.87 2.96
N ASP A 279 -39.05 -12.06 3.32
CA ASP A 279 -38.35 -12.99 4.19
C ASP A 279 -37.71 -14.06 3.31
N GLY A 280 -36.38 -14.15 3.34
CA GLY A 280 -35.53 -14.99 2.49
C GLY A 280 -35.65 -16.50 2.74
N GLY A 281 -36.85 -16.99 3.00
CA GLY A 281 -37.17 -18.41 3.15
C GLY A 281 -37.58 -19.06 1.82
N PRO A 282 -37.37 -20.38 1.66
CA PRO A 282 -37.81 -21.10 0.46
C PRO A 282 -39.35 -21.08 0.34
N PRO A 283 -39.92 -20.90 -0.87
CA PRO A 283 -41.37 -20.94 -1.07
C PRO A 283 -41.97 -22.34 -0.78
N SER A 284 -43.24 -22.37 -0.37
CA SER A 284 -43.96 -23.60 -0.05
C SER A 284 -44.02 -24.56 -1.25
N GLU A 285 -44.13 -25.86 -0.97
CA GLU A 285 -44.08 -26.95 -1.98
C GLU A 285 -45.14 -26.85 -3.09
N SER A 286 -46.14 -25.97 -2.97
CA SER A 286 -47.22 -25.76 -3.94
C SER A 286 -46.83 -24.92 -5.17
N HIS A 287 -45.65 -24.29 -5.22
CA HIS A 287 -45.28 -23.35 -6.31
C HIS A 287 -43.93 -23.64 -7.00
N ARG A 288 -43.44 -24.88 -6.99
CA ARG A 288 -42.13 -25.27 -7.61
C ARG A 288 -41.98 -24.95 -9.10
N GLY A 289 -43.04 -24.60 -9.83
CA GLY A 289 -42.97 -24.19 -11.24
C GLY A 289 -42.81 -22.68 -11.48
N ARG A 290 -42.97 -21.83 -10.45
CA ARG A 290 -43.17 -20.38 -10.63
C ARG A 290 -42.02 -19.49 -10.17
N TRP A 291 -40.96 -20.07 -9.61
CA TRP A 291 -39.83 -19.34 -9.05
C TRP A 291 -38.52 -20.00 -9.45
N VAL A 292 -37.55 -19.23 -9.94
CA VAL A 292 -36.20 -19.69 -10.31
C VAL A 292 -35.17 -18.99 -9.43
N LYS A 293 -34.18 -19.75 -8.95
CA LYS A 293 -33.10 -19.22 -8.13
C LYS A 293 -32.22 -18.29 -8.98
N ARG A 294 -31.95 -17.08 -8.49
CA ARG A 294 -31.21 -16.07 -9.24
C ARG A 294 -29.74 -16.47 -9.35
N GLU A 295 -29.21 -16.39 -10.57
CA GLU A 295 -27.82 -16.73 -10.88
C GLU A 295 -27.11 -15.52 -11.52
N VAL A 296 -25.87 -15.27 -11.12
CA VAL A 296 -25.05 -14.17 -11.65
C VAL A 296 -23.73 -14.71 -12.18
N GLU A 297 -23.46 -14.48 -13.46
CA GLU A 297 -22.15 -14.83 -14.04
C GLU A 297 -21.05 -13.88 -13.56
N LEU A 298 -20.04 -14.43 -12.89
CA LEU A 298 -18.84 -13.70 -12.47
C LEU A 298 -17.88 -13.60 -13.65
N ARG A 299 -18.03 -12.54 -14.44
CA ARG A 299 -17.21 -12.28 -15.63
C ARG A 299 -15.76 -11.94 -15.28
N ASP A 300 -14.86 -12.37 -16.16
CA ASP A 300 -13.42 -12.09 -16.10
C ASP A 300 -13.18 -10.58 -15.95
N SER A 301 -12.72 -10.17 -14.77
CA SER A 301 -12.55 -8.76 -14.44
C SER A 301 -11.62 -8.58 -13.23
N PRO A 302 -11.01 -7.39 -13.08
CA PRO A 302 -10.24 -7.03 -11.89
C PRO A 302 -11.13 -6.70 -10.67
N LYS A 303 -12.47 -6.87 -10.77
CA LYS A 303 -13.37 -6.63 -9.65
C LYS A 303 -13.09 -7.63 -8.54
N GLN A 304 -13.07 -7.14 -7.30
CA GLN A 304 -12.84 -8.00 -6.14
C GLN A 304 -14.08 -8.84 -5.84
N LEU A 305 -13.87 -10.09 -5.45
CA LEU A 305 -14.92 -11.06 -5.11
C LEU A 305 -15.93 -10.48 -4.13
N GLY A 306 -15.46 -9.77 -3.09
CA GLY A 306 -16.33 -9.18 -2.07
C GLY A 306 -17.28 -8.08 -2.56
N TYR A 307 -17.11 -7.56 -3.77
CA TYR A 307 -18.06 -6.66 -4.42
C TYR A 307 -18.97 -7.37 -5.44
N CYS A 308 -18.69 -8.63 -5.74
CA CYS A 308 -19.42 -9.41 -6.75
C CYS A 308 -20.41 -10.40 -6.14
N VAL A 309 -20.23 -10.79 -4.88
CA VAL A 309 -21.10 -11.72 -4.16
C VAL A 309 -21.51 -11.10 -2.83
N ASP A 310 -22.71 -11.46 -2.37
CA ASP A 310 -23.21 -11.06 -1.06
C ASP A 310 -23.10 -12.20 -0.05
N GLY A 311 -22.84 -11.87 1.21
CA GLY A 311 -22.65 -12.82 2.31
C GLY A 311 -21.22 -13.34 2.53
N MET A 312 -21.07 -14.21 3.54
CA MET A 312 -19.79 -14.83 3.93
C MET A 312 -19.70 -16.31 3.53
N ASP A 313 -20.80 -16.88 3.05
CA ASP A 313 -20.95 -18.26 2.60
C ASP A 313 -21.66 -18.23 1.25
N VAL A 314 -20.97 -18.57 0.18
CA VAL A 314 -21.46 -18.41 -1.20
C VAL A 314 -21.28 -19.67 -2.02
N ARG A 315 -22.21 -19.91 -2.96
CA ARG A 315 -22.18 -21.07 -3.86
C ARG A 315 -21.80 -20.61 -5.27
N ILE A 316 -20.74 -21.19 -5.80
CA ILE A 316 -20.28 -20.92 -7.17
C ILE A 316 -20.34 -22.22 -7.97
N ARG A 317 -21.15 -22.23 -9.02
CA ARG A 317 -21.18 -23.28 -10.01
C ARG A 317 -20.13 -23.01 -11.08
N ILE A 318 -19.36 -24.05 -11.42
CA ILE A 318 -18.41 -23.98 -12.54
C ILE A 318 -18.97 -24.72 -13.76
N GLU A 319 -18.88 -24.06 -14.90
CA GLU A 319 -19.21 -24.61 -16.20
C GLU A 319 -17.94 -24.64 -17.07
N PRO A 320 -17.49 -25.82 -17.53
CA PRO A 320 -16.43 -25.91 -18.52
C PRO A 320 -16.90 -25.36 -19.87
N THR A 321 -16.13 -24.45 -20.46
CA THR A 321 -16.31 -23.96 -21.83
C THR A 321 -15.47 -24.72 -22.85
#